data_AF-A0A2C6KUR6-F1
#
_entry.id   AF-A0A2C6KUR6-F1
#
_cell.length_a   1.000
_cell.length_b   1.000
_cell.length_c   1.000
_cell.angle_alpha   90.00
_cell.angle_beta   90.00
_cell.angle_gamma   90.00
#
_symmetry.space_group_name_H-M   'P 1'
#
loop_
_entity.id
_entity.type
_entity.pdbx_description
1 polymer ?
#
loop_
_entity_poly.entity_id
_entity_poly.type
_entity_poly.pdbx_seq_one_letter_code
_entity_poly.pdbx_strand_id
1 'polypeptide(L)'
;MMTQESQLPLSSSSISHMKEEEQEEKDKKEEISKVLQRMKWESEEQCKSRQAFLHKVMDDYTRRLGSVDVEEMKLLSCLYYNVKYLQCTYDPALLQKLQSYDKSLLLHASHSDPKRKRNVSADQDDFITS
;
A
#
# COMPACT_ATOMS: atom_id res chain seq x y z
N MET A 1 -17.63 -33.21 57.63
CA MET A 1 -17.27 -33.42 56.21
C MET A 1 -17.09 -32.04 55.59
N MET A 2 -15.85 -31.61 55.35
CA MET A 2 -15.56 -30.36 54.64
C MET A 2 -14.77 -30.74 53.39
N THR A 3 -15.38 -30.54 52.22
CA THR A 3 -14.70 -30.59 50.93
C THR A 3 -14.07 -29.22 50.68
N GLN A 4 -12.73 -29.15 50.74
CA GLN A 4 -11.99 -28.01 50.20
C GLN A 4 -11.80 -28.21 48.70
N GLU A 5 -12.39 -27.34 47.90
CA GLU A 5 -12.08 -27.23 46.47
C GLU A 5 -10.67 -26.66 46.31
N SER A 6 -9.78 -27.47 45.75
CA SER A 6 -8.44 -27.04 45.34
C SER A 6 -8.57 -26.27 44.02
N GLN A 7 -8.60 -24.95 44.08
CA GLN A 7 -8.31 -24.11 42.91
C GLN A 7 -6.81 -24.22 42.60
N LEU A 8 -6.50 -24.90 41.51
CA LEU A 8 -5.16 -24.87 40.91
C LEU A 8 -4.93 -23.49 40.27
N PRO A 9 -3.85 -22.77 40.62
CA PRO A 9 -3.50 -21.54 39.93
C PRO A 9 -3.00 -21.88 38.52
N LEU A 10 -3.68 -21.38 37.49
CA LEU A 10 -3.14 -21.35 36.13
C LEU A 10 -1.78 -20.65 36.15
N SER A 11 -0.78 -21.25 35.49
CA SER A 11 0.60 -20.80 35.56
C SER A 11 0.75 -19.37 35.03
N SER A 12 1.42 -18.52 35.79
CA SER A 12 1.70 -17.10 35.48
C SER A 12 2.29 -16.89 34.07
N SER A 13 3.04 -17.87 33.57
CA SER A 13 3.68 -17.85 32.25
C SER A 13 2.70 -17.95 31.07
N SER A 14 1.49 -18.51 31.25
CA SER A 14 0.49 -18.62 30.18
C SER A 14 -0.30 -17.32 30.03
N ILE A 15 -0.43 -16.55 31.11
CA ILE A 15 -1.17 -15.28 31.14
C ILE A 15 -0.36 -14.14 30.50
N SER A 16 0.98 -14.17 30.63
CA SER A 16 1.85 -13.16 30.03
C SER A 16 1.87 -13.23 28.50
N HIS A 17 1.88 -14.43 27.91
CA HIS A 17 1.87 -14.60 26.44
C HIS A 17 0.54 -14.16 25.81
N MET A 18 -0.60 -14.47 26.44
CA MET A 18 -1.92 -14.06 25.92
C MET A 18 -2.10 -12.53 25.92
N LYS A 19 -1.51 -11.82 26.87
CA LYS A 19 -1.57 -10.34 26.92
C LYS A 19 -0.70 -9.67 25.85
N GLU A 20 0.38 -10.31 25.45
CA GLU A 20 1.32 -9.76 24.47
C GLU A 20 0.76 -9.86 23.05
N GLU A 21 0.11 -10.99 22.70
CA GLU A 21 -0.58 -11.17 21.42
C GLU A 21 -1.79 -10.22 21.25
N GLU A 22 -2.58 -10.03 22.31
CA GLU A 22 -3.75 -9.13 22.29
C GLU A 22 -3.32 -7.66 22.14
N GLN A 23 -2.18 -7.29 22.73
CA GLN A 23 -1.60 -5.95 22.59
C GLN A 23 -1.05 -5.71 21.18
N GLU A 24 -0.34 -6.69 20.59
CA GLU A 24 0.18 -6.58 19.22
C GLU A 24 -0.95 -6.44 18.18
N GLU A 25 -2.05 -7.18 18.34
CA GLU A 25 -3.21 -7.06 17.45
C GLU A 25 -3.87 -5.67 17.55
N LYS A 26 -3.95 -5.13 18.77
CA LYS A 26 -4.48 -3.79 19.01
C LYS A 26 -3.61 -2.71 18.37
N ASP A 27 -2.29 -2.82 18.48
CA ASP A 27 -1.35 -1.87 17.90
C ASP A 27 -1.41 -1.92 16.36
N LYS A 28 -1.52 -3.11 15.77
CA LYS A 28 -1.76 -3.28 14.32
C LYS A 28 -3.05 -2.61 13.86
N LYS A 29 -4.15 -2.78 14.61
CA LYS A 29 -5.44 -2.13 14.31
C LYS A 29 -5.31 -0.61 14.35
N GLU A 30 -4.57 -0.07 15.31
CA GLU A 30 -4.32 1.36 15.40
C GLU A 30 -3.49 1.87 14.20
N GLU A 31 -2.46 1.14 13.79
CA GLU A 31 -1.67 1.53 12.62
C GLU A 31 -2.47 1.48 11.31
N ILE A 32 -3.30 0.45 11.11
CA ILE A 32 -4.19 0.37 9.94
C ILE A 32 -5.14 1.57 9.94
N SER A 33 -5.67 1.96 11.10
CA SER A 33 -6.51 3.15 11.25
C SER A 33 -5.77 4.43 10.81
N LYS A 34 -4.48 4.57 11.16
CA LYS A 34 -3.63 5.69 10.71
C LYS A 34 -3.43 5.68 9.19
N VAL A 35 -3.25 4.51 8.56
CA VAL A 35 -3.12 4.41 7.10
C VAL A 35 -4.41 4.85 6.40
N LEU A 36 -5.57 4.50 6.96
CA LEU A 36 -6.87 4.90 6.42
C LEU A 36 -7.21 6.37 6.67
N GLN A 37 -6.51 7.05 7.58
CA GLN A 37 -6.76 8.45 7.89
C GLN A 37 -6.51 9.36 6.67
N ARG A 38 -7.31 10.43 6.59
CA ARG A 38 -7.16 11.43 5.54
C ARG A 38 -5.86 12.22 5.67
N MET A 39 -5.08 12.30 4.59
CA MET A 39 -3.87 13.12 4.47
C MET A 39 -4.22 14.59 4.18
N LYS A 40 -3.31 15.52 4.51
CA LYS A 40 -3.57 16.96 4.34
C LYS A 40 -3.68 17.40 2.89
N TRP A 41 -3.00 16.71 1.99
CA TRP A 41 -2.93 17.04 0.56
C TRP A 41 -3.98 16.31 -0.29
N GLU A 42 -4.79 15.42 0.29
CA GLU A 42 -5.84 14.72 -0.46
C GLU A 42 -7.22 15.36 -0.25
N SER A 43 -7.99 15.43 -1.33
CA SER A 43 -9.41 15.78 -1.29
C SER A 43 -10.21 14.67 -0.59
N GLU A 44 -11.45 14.98 -0.20
CA GLU A 44 -12.33 14.00 0.43
C GLU A 44 -12.63 12.81 -0.50
N GLU A 45 -12.87 13.09 -1.78
CA GLU A 45 -13.14 12.04 -2.79
C GLU A 45 -11.92 11.16 -3.05
N GLN A 46 -10.71 11.76 -3.08
CA GLN A 46 -9.45 11.03 -3.23
C GLN A 46 -9.22 10.09 -2.03
N CYS A 47 -9.46 10.58 -0.81
CA CYS A 47 -9.37 9.78 0.40
C CYS A 47 -10.35 8.60 0.37
N LYS A 48 -11.64 8.84 0.07
CA LYS A 48 -12.66 7.77 -0.03
C LYS A 48 -12.28 6.73 -1.07
N SER A 49 -11.75 7.15 -2.22
CA SER A 49 -11.30 6.24 -3.26
C SER A 49 -10.10 5.39 -2.81
N ARG A 50 -9.13 5.99 -2.11
CA ARG A 50 -7.97 5.29 -1.53
C ARG A 50 -8.38 4.30 -0.44
N GLN A 51 -9.28 4.69 0.46
CA GLN A 51 -9.84 3.80 1.47
C GLN A 51 -10.58 2.62 0.82
N ALA A 52 -11.42 2.85 -0.19
CA ALA A 52 -12.12 1.78 -0.90
C ALA A 52 -11.15 0.79 -1.56
N PHE A 53 -10.03 1.28 -2.12
CA PHE A 53 -8.97 0.43 -2.62
C PHE A 53 -8.32 -0.40 -1.50
N LEU A 54 -7.94 0.24 -0.38
CA LEU A 54 -7.28 -0.42 0.74
C LEU A 54 -8.16 -1.48 1.41
N HIS A 55 -9.48 -1.27 1.48
CA HIS A 55 -10.41 -2.28 2.00
C HIS A 55 -10.39 -3.55 1.14
N LYS A 56 -10.34 -3.43 -0.20
CA LYS A 56 -10.21 -4.61 -1.08
C LYS A 56 -8.89 -5.36 -0.86
N VAL A 57 -7.81 -4.63 -0.60
CA VAL A 57 -6.50 -5.22 -0.28
C VAL A 57 -6.60 -5.98 1.05
N MET A 58 -7.18 -5.37 2.08
CA MET A 58 -7.36 -6.00 3.39
C MET A 58 -8.21 -7.27 3.30
N ASP A 59 -9.33 -7.23 2.58
CA ASP A 59 -10.21 -8.39 2.41
C ASP A 59 -9.49 -9.54 1.73
N ASP A 60 -8.67 -9.25 0.72
CA ASP A 60 -7.89 -10.24 0.01
C ASP A 60 -6.74 -10.83 0.86
N TYR A 61 -6.03 -9.99 1.60
CA TYR A 61 -4.96 -10.43 2.50
C TYR A 61 -5.50 -11.27 3.64
N THR A 62 -6.59 -10.83 4.27
CA THR A 62 -7.28 -11.58 5.33
C THR A 62 -7.72 -12.96 4.81
N ARG A 63 -8.26 -13.04 3.59
CA ARG A 63 -8.67 -14.31 2.98
C ARG A 63 -7.52 -15.24 2.65
N ARG A 64 -6.38 -14.72 2.17
CA ARG A 64 -5.25 -15.55 1.68
C ARG A 64 -4.24 -15.89 2.77
N LEU A 65 -3.98 -14.97 3.69
CA LEU A 65 -2.89 -15.05 4.66
C LEU A 65 -3.38 -15.07 6.12
N GLY A 66 -4.66 -14.79 6.37
CA GLY A 66 -5.21 -14.69 7.72
C GLY A 66 -4.75 -13.46 8.51
N SER A 67 -3.86 -12.63 7.95
CA SER A 67 -3.41 -11.37 8.55
C SER A 67 -3.06 -10.34 7.49
N VAL A 68 -3.09 -9.06 7.89
CA VAL A 68 -2.75 -7.92 7.06
C VAL A 68 -1.37 -7.40 7.46
N ASP A 69 -0.47 -7.28 6.49
CA ASP A 69 0.82 -6.61 6.67
C ASP A 69 0.62 -5.09 6.55
N VAL A 70 0.94 -4.38 7.63
CA VAL A 70 0.74 -2.93 7.73
C VAL A 70 1.70 -2.15 6.83
N GLU A 71 2.94 -2.62 6.66
CA GLU A 71 3.92 -1.94 5.81
C GLU A 71 3.54 -2.06 4.33
N GLU A 72 3.05 -3.23 3.93
CA GLU A 72 2.50 -3.44 2.60
C GLU A 72 1.26 -2.57 2.35
N MET A 73 0.40 -2.38 3.36
CA MET A 73 -0.75 -1.46 3.28
C MET A 73 -0.32 -0.01 3.10
N LYS A 74 0.70 0.46 3.84
CA LYS A 74 1.29 1.80 3.68
C LYS A 74 1.82 1.98 2.26
N LEU A 75 2.57 1.00 1.77
CA LEU A 75 3.15 1.01 0.42
C LEU A 75 2.07 1.08 -0.66
N LEU A 76 1.08 0.18 -0.62
CA LEU A 76 0.00 0.12 -1.61
C LEU A 76 -0.89 1.37 -1.56
N SER A 77 -1.09 1.96 -0.39
CA SER A 77 -1.79 3.25 -0.22
C SER A 77 -1.10 4.36 -1.00
N CYS A 78 0.22 4.51 -0.83
CA CYS A 78 1.01 5.52 -1.52
C CYS A 78 1.06 5.28 -3.03
N LEU A 79 1.33 4.04 -3.46
CA LEU A 79 1.39 3.68 -4.87
C LEU A 79 0.08 3.95 -5.59
N TYR A 80 -1.05 3.55 -5.00
CA TYR A 80 -2.37 3.82 -5.57
C TYR A 80 -2.61 5.31 -5.79
N TYR A 81 -2.35 6.14 -4.77
CA TYR A 81 -2.55 7.59 -4.87
C TYR A 81 -1.66 8.19 -5.95
N ASN A 82 -0.37 7.82 -5.95
CA ASN A 82 0.61 8.34 -6.89
C ASN A 82 0.24 7.99 -8.34
N VAL A 83 -0.18 6.75 -8.60
CA VAL A 83 -0.59 6.32 -9.94
C VAL A 83 -1.90 7.00 -10.36
N LYS A 84 -2.91 7.00 -9.49
CA LYS A 84 -4.27 7.45 -9.86
C LYS A 84 -4.39 8.97 -9.99
N TYR A 85 -3.71 9.73 -9.13
CA TYR A 85 -3.92 11.17 -9.02
C TYR A 85 -2.71 12.00 -9.41
N LEU A 86 -1.49 11.45 -9.24
CA LEU A 86 -0.25 12.15 -9.62
C LEU A 86 0.33 11.64 -10.94
N GLN A 87 -0.30 10.63 -11.55
CA GLN A 87 0.12 10.00 -12.82
C GLN A 87 1.57 9.49 -12.79
N CYS A 88 2.06 9.11 -11.61
CA CYS A 88 3.37 8.48 -11.48
C CYS A 88 3.39 7.11 -12.17
N THR A 89 4.52 6.78 -12.75
CA THR A 89 4.78 5.47 -13.36
C THR A 89 5.74 4.68 -12.48
N TYR A 90 5.55 3.37 -12.43
CA TYR A 90 6.35 2.43 -11.65
C TYR A 90 6.64 1.20 -12.50
N ASP A 91 7.38 0.24 -11.93
CA ASP A 91 7.62 -1.04 -12.57
C ASP A 91 6.31 -1.74 -12.98
N PRO A 92 6.23 -2.35 -14.19
CA PRO A 92 5.03 -3.03 -14.67
C PRO A 92 4.44 -4.07 -13.70
N ALA A 93 5.28 -4.80 -12.95
CA ALA A 93 4.79 -5.79 -12.00
C ALA A 93 4.04 -5.15 -10.82
N LEU A 94 4.53 -4.01 -10.32
CA LEU A 94 3.83 -3.25 -9.27
C LEU A 94 2.50 -2.71 -9.79
N LEU A 95 2.50 -2.18 -11.01
CA LEU A 95 1.31 -1.64 -11.63
C LEU A 95 0.24 -2.72 -11.88
N GLN A 96 0.65 -3.92 -12.33
CA GLN A 96 -0.25 -5.07 -12.45
C GLN A 96 -0.83 -5.51 -11.10
N LYS A 97 -0.03 -5.47 -10.04
CA LYS A 97 -0.51 -5.75 -8.67
C LYS A 97 -1.57 -4.75 -8.22
N LEU A 98 -1.43 -3.45 -8.54
CA LEU A 98 -2.48 -2.48 -8.23
C LEU A 98 -3.76 -2.74 -9.04
N GLN A 99 -3.62 -3.11 -10.31
CA GLN A 99 -4.75 -3.42 -11.19
C GLN A 99 -5.56 -4.64 -10.77
N SER A 100 -4.97 -5.62 -10.07
CA SER A 100 -5.74 -6.74 -9.54
C SER A 100 -6.80 -6.31 -8.52
N TYR A 101 -6.61 -5.16 -7.87
CA TYR A 101 -7.55 -4.58 -6.91
C TYR A 101 -8.44 -3.48 -7.52
N ASP A 102 -7.92 -2.71 -8.47
CA ASP A 102 -8.68 -1.68 -9.18
C ASP A 102 -8.35 -1.65 -10.69
N LYS A 103 -9.24 -2.29 -11.48
CA LYS A 103 -9.14 -2.32 -12.95
C LYS A 103 -9.32 -0.95 -13.62
N SER A 104 -9.83 0.05 -12.90
CA SER A 104 -9.98 1.41 -13.43
C SER A 104 -8.66 2.20 -13.43
N LEU A 105 -7.60 1.66 -12.81
CA LEU A 105 -6.26 2.19 -12.94
C LEU A 105 -5.79 2.00 -14.38
N LEU A 106 -6.04 3.04 -15.19
CA LEU A 106 -5.48 3.18 -16.53
C LEU A 106 -3.98 3.33 -16.37
N LEU A 107 -3.27 2.22 -16.51
CA LEU A 107 -1.84 2.28 -16.71
C LEU A 107 -1.65 2.90 -18.09
N HIS A 108 -1.22 4.15 -18.11
CA HIS A 108 -0.43 4.64 -19.21
C HIS A 108 0.81 3.75 -19.23
N ALA A 109 0.71 2.62 -19.93
CA ALA A 109 1.87 1.91 -20.40
C ALA A 109 2.63 2.97 -21.19
N SER A 110 3.64 3.56 -20.54
CA SER A 110 4.69 4.29 -21.22
C SER A 110 5.36 3.22 -22.08
N HIS A 111 4.77 2.98 -23.26
CA HIS A 111 5.56 2.77 -24.44
C HIS A 111 6.47 3.98 -24.47
N SER A 112 7.69 3.79 -23.95
CA SER A 112 8.85 4.52 -24.36
C SER A 112 8.82 4.54 -25.88
N ASP A 113 8.23 5.58 -26.46
CA ASP A 113 8.24 5.79 -27.89
C ASP A 113 9.71 5.98 -28.27
N PRO A 114 10.37 5.02 -28.96
CA PRO A 114 11.79 5.12 -29.24
C PRO A 114 12.10 6.23 -30.26
N LYS A 115 11.08 7.00 -30.70
CA LYS A 115 11.18 8.07 -31.69
C LYS A 115 11.57 9.44 -31.14
N ARG A 116 11.78 9.62 -29.83
CA ARG A 116 12.38 10.87 -29.31
C ARG A 116 13.92 10.82 -29.33
N LYS A 117 14.50 10.40 -30.46
CA LYS A 117 15.94 10.57 -30.73
C LYS A 117 16.14 11.79 -31.64
N ARG A 118 16.83 12.78 -31.08
CA ARG A 118 17.63 13.83 -31.75
C ARG A 118 16.86 14.78 -32.68
N ASN A 119 16.41 15.89 -32.11
CA ASN A 119 16.60 17.20 -32.74
C ASN A 119 17.45 18.03 -31.77
N VAL A 120 18.74 17.69 -31.68
CA VAL A 120 19.73 18.67 -31.23
C VAL A 120 20.09 19.42 -32.49
N SER A 121 19.64 20.67 -32.56
CA SER A 121 20.03 21.63 -33.59
C SER A 121 21.56 21.67 -33.63
N ALA A 122 22.12 21.24 -34.75
CA ALA A 122 23.51 21.54 -35.09
C ALA A 122 23.53 22.98 -35.60
N ASP A 123 23.77 23.91 -34.68
CA ASP A 123 24.37 25.19 -35.04
C ASP A 123 25.89 24.98 -35.22
N GLN A 124 26.43 25.75 -36.17
CA GLN A 124 27.84 26.03 -36.47
C GLN A 124 28.53 25.30 -37.66
N ASP A 125 28.53 26.05 -38.77
CA ASP A 125 29.70 26.67 -39.43
C ASP A 125 30.35 26.04 -40.67
N ASP A 126 30.56 26.97 -41.63
CA ASP A 126 31.50 27.04 -42.75
C ASP A 126 31.31 26.17 -44.00
N PHE A 127 30.97 26.81 -45.13
CA PHE A 127 31.95 27.20 -46.18
C PHE A 127 31.22 27.79 -47.41
N ILE A 128 31.21 29.12 -47.60
CA ILE A 128 30.80 29.72 -48.88
C ILE A 128 32.00 29.65 -49.83
N THR A 129 31.84 28.90 -50.92
CA THR A 129 32.72 28.94 -52.09
C THR A 129 32.01 29.65 -53.23
N SER A 130 32.51 30.83 -53.62
CA SER A 130 32.64 31.34 -55.00
C SER A 130 33.28 32.71 -54.98
#